data_AF-A0A2N5YK61-F1
#
_entry.id   AF-A0A2N5YK61-F1
#
_cell.length_a   1.000
_cell.length_b   1.000
_cell.length_c   1.000
_cell.angle_alpha   90.00
_cell.angle_beta   90.00
_cell.angle_gamma   90.00
#
_symmetry.space_group_name_H-M   'P 1'
#
loop_
_entity.id
_entity.type
_entity.pdbx_description
1 polymer ?
#
loop_
_entity_poly.entity_id
_entity_poly.type
_entity_poly.pdbx_seq_one_letter_code
_entity_poly.pdbx_strand_id
1 'polypeptide(L)'
;MKPTDLYIDLEWFMNQDIYLIGYAYSATNAGQLYDETLTMENIIAMLEPVDGSIYFYGPDIGMLEKNTGLEIRENFNCVNLLKEFRHKLPGLPSYRLSFMEEKFGIARSQKQYKTNIFKLVEDWNNPYKKKMVLKYNLEDVVNLVRLKQLVFQNLTLEKYG
;
A
#
# COMPACT_ATOMS: atom_id res chain seq x y z
N MET A 1 5.86 -23.47 6.95
CA MET A 1 5.98 -22.03 7.25
C MET A 1 4.77 -21.32 6.67
N LYS A 2 4.33 -20.21 7.26
CA LYS A 2 3.26 -19.39 6.67
C LYS A 2 3.87 -18.58 5.52
N PRO A 3 3.20 -18.46 4.36
CA PRO A 3 3.68 -17.62 3.27
C PRO A 3 3.92 -16.17 3.71
N THR A 4 4.92 -15.55 3.13
CA THR A 4 5.33 -14.16 3.25
C THR A 4 4.57 -13.34 2.21
N ASP A 5 3.56 -12.62 2.68
CA ASP A 5 2.85 -11.64 1.88
C ASP A 5 3.62 -10.32 1.86
N LEU A 6 3.48 -9.54 0.78
CA LEU A 6 3.97 -8.18 0.65
C LEU A 6 2.80 -7.23 0.44
N TYR A 7 2.85 -6.05 1.04
CA TYR A 7 1.86 -4.98 0.89
C TYR A 7 2.59 -3.76 0.38
N ILE A 8 2.12 -3.14 -0.70
CA ILE A 8 2.80 -2.01 -1.36
C ILE A 8 1.85 -0.83 -1.54
N ASP A 9 2.37 0.37 -1.34
CA ASP A 9 1.78 1.66 -1.72
C ASP A 9 2.87 2.55 -2.30
N LEU A 10 2.60 3.21 -3.42
CA LEU A 10 3.56 4.04 -4.14
C LEU A 10 3.13 5.49 -4.17
N GLU A 11 4.10 6.39 -4.18
CA GLU A 11 3.88 7.78 -4.52
C GLU A 11 4.78 8.20 -5.69
N TRP A 12 4.18 8.89 -6.66
CA TRP A 12 4.83 9.26 -7.93
C TRP A 12 4.52 10.70 -8.33
N PHE A 13 5.41 11.29 -9.12
CA PHE A 13 5.25 12.63 -9.67
C PHE A 13 4.28 12.64 -10.87
N MET A 14 3.91 13.82 -11.37
CA MET A 14 3.01 13.94 -12.52
C MET A 14 3.60 13.35 -13.82
N ASN A 15 4.92 13.31 -13.94
CA ASN A 15 5.61 12.63 -15.04
C ASN A 15 5.66 11.09 -14.87
N GLN A 16 5.08 10.58 -13.77
CA GLN A 16 4.96 9.17 -13.41
C GLN A 16 6.24 8.52 -12.87
N ASP A 17 7.27 9.32 -12.58
CA ASP A 17 8.44 8.83 -11.86
C ASP A 17 8.08 8.57 -10.40
N ILE A 18 8.39 7.36 -9.93
CA ILE A 18 8.21 6.98 -8.52
C ILE A 18 9.27 7.69 -7.68
N TYR A 19 8.86 8.28 -6.56
CA TYR A 19 9.79 8.89 -5.59
C TYR A 19 9.74 8.25 -4.20
N LEU A 20 8.73 7.42 -3.94
CA LEU A 20 8.57 6.71 -2.67
C LEU A 20 7.83 5.39 -2.88
N ILE A 21 8.40 4.33 -2.34
CA ILE A 21 7.79 3.00 -2.24
C ILE A 21 7.64 2.69 -0.75
N GLY A 22 6.40 2.58 -0.27
CA GLY A 22 6.11 1.97 1.02
C GLY A 22 5.91 0.48 0.85
N TYR A 23 6.42 -0.31 1.80
CA TYR A 23 6.15 -1.74 1.82
C TYR A 23 6.01 -2.31 3.22
N ALA A 24 5.28 -3.41 3.35
CA ALA A 24 5.16 -4.16 4.59
C ALA A 24 5.06 -5.66 4.34
N TYR A 25 5.69 -6.46 5.19
CA TYR A 25 5.47 -7.91 5.28
C TYR A 25 4.51 -8.26 6.43
N SER A 26 4.44 -7.38 7.43
CA SER A 26 3.48 -7.44 8.53
C SER A 26 3.29 -6.06 9.15
N ALA A 27 2.34 -5.91 10.07
CA ALA A 27 2.09 -4.64 10.74
C ALA A 27 3.29 -4.15 11.60
N THR A 28 4.25 -5.03 11.91
CA THR A 28 5.47 -4.73 12.67
C THR A 28 6.75 -4.88 11.85
N ASN A 29 6.63 -5.27 10.57
CA ASN A 29 7.75 -5.38 9.63
C ASN A 29 7.38 -4.64 8.36
N ALA A 30 7.80 -3.37 8.30
CA ALA A 30 7.53 -2.45 7.22
C ALA A 30 8.74 -1.55 6.96
N GLY A 31 8.87 -1.07 5.73
CA GLY A 31 9.97 -0.23 5.29
C GLY A 31 9.54 0.69 4.17
N GLN A 32 10.48 1.54 3.74
CA GLN A 32 10.27 2.48 2.64
C GLN A 32 11.55 2.60 1.80
N LEU A 33 11.39 2.70 0.48
CA LEU A 33 12.46 3.02 -0.45
C LEU A 33 12.23 4.42 -1.02
N TYR A 34 13.20 5.30 -0.86
CA TYR A 34 13.16 6.69 -1.32
C TYR A 34 14.57 7.31 -1.38
N ASP A 35 14.72 8.40 -2.13
CA ASP A 35 16.01 9.05 -2.37
C ASP A 35 17.06 8.00 -2.80
N GLU A 36 18.19 7.93 -2.09
CA GLU A 36 19.31 7.03 -2.38
C GLU A 36 18.98 5.54 -2.18
N THR A 37 17.90 5.21 -1.44
CA THR A 37 17.49 3.82 -1.25
C THR A 37 16.54 3.33 -2.34
N LEU A 38 16.00 4.23 -3.17
CA LEU A 38 15.13 3.87 -4.29
C LEU A 38 15.95 3.39 -5.49
N THR A 39 16.52 2.20 -5.35
CA THR A 39 17.37 1.55 -6.37
C THR A 39 16.74 0.25 -6.83
N MET A 40 17.13 -0.21 -8.03
CA MET A 40 16.68 -1.50 -8.55
C MET A 40 17.06 -2.66 -7.62
N GLU A 41 18.26 -2.62 -7.06
CA GLU A 41 18.76 -3.63 -6.11
C GLU A 41 17.85 -3.73 -4.87
N ASN A 42 17.49 -2.59 -4.27
CA ASN A 42 16.63 -2.59 -3.09
C ASN A 42 15.18 -2.97 -3.43
N ILE A 43 14.69 -2.63 -4.63
CA ILE A 43 13.38 -3.08 -5.11
C ILE A 43 13.37 -4.61 -5.27
N ILE A 44 14.43 -5.20 -5.83
CA ILE A 44 14.56 -6.66 -5.95
C ILE A 44 14.66 -7.30 -4.56
N ALA A 45 15.46 -6.75 -3.65
CA ALA A 45 15.58 -7.25 -2.27
C ALA A 45 14.26 -7.18 -1.49
N MET A 46 13.40 -6.19 -1.78
CA MET A 46 12.05 -6.11 -1.24
C MET A 46 11.12 -7.21 -1.78
N LEU A 47 11.33 -7.68 -3.01
CA LEU A 47 10.52 -8.72 -3.63
C LEU A 47 11.00 -10.13 -3.32
N GLU A 48 12.30 -10.31 -3.08
CA GLU A 48 12.96 -11.61 -2.86
C GLU A 48 12.30 -12.51 -1.80
N PRO A 49 11.91 -12.03 -0.60
CA PRO A 49 11.37 -12.92 0.43
C PRO A 49 9.90 -13.32 0.19
N VAL A 50 9.26 -12.85 -0.89
CA VAL A 50 7.83 -13.05 -1.15
C VAL A 50 7.56 -14.41 -1.79
N ASP A 51 7.02 -15.34 -1.00
CA ASP A 51 6.48 -16.63 -1.44
C ASP A 51 4.94 -16.73 -1.28
N GLY A 52 4.30 -15.62 -0.87
CA GLY A 52 2.85 -15.46 -0.75
C GLY A 52 2.25 -14.58 -1.85
N SER A 53 1.46 -13.58 -1.46
CA SER A 53 0.84 -12.65 -2.40
C SER A 53 1.32 -11.21 -2.20
N ILE A 54 1.32 -10.44 -3.29
CA ILE A 54 1.55 -8.99 -3.26
C ILE A 54 0.19 -8.27 -3.25
N TYR A 55 -0.11 -7.56 -2.18
CA TYR A 55 -1.33 -6.79 -1.97
C TYR A 55 -1.09 -5.30 -2.22
N PHE A 56 -2.04 -4.65 -2.88
CA PHE A 56 -1.94 -3.21 -3.21
C PHE A 56 -3.32 -2.58 -3.31
N TYR A 57 -3.39 -1.24 -3.27
CA TYR A 57 -4.63 -0.47 -3.16
C TYR A 57 -4.79 0.56 -4.28
N GLY A 58 -4.61 0.14 -5.52
CA GLY A 58 -4.66 1.09 -6.63
C GLY A 58 -3.98 0.58 -7.89
N PRO A 59 -3.36 1.48 -8.67
CA PRO A 59 -2.59 1.14 -9.86
C PRO A 59 -1.12 0.79 -9.56
N ASP A 60 -0.73 0.65 -8.29
CA ASP A 60 0.65 0.60 -7.81
C ASP A 60 1.55 -0.36 -8.58
N ILE A 61 1.14 -1.63 -8.71
CA ILE A 61 1.95 -2.63 -9.42
C ILE A 61 2.21 -2.24 -10.87
N GLY A 62 1.21 -1.71 -11.57
CA GLY A 62 1.42 -1.25 -12.94
C GLY A 62 2.38 -0.05 -13.04
N MET A 63 2.38 0.83 -12.03
CA MET A 63 3.33 1.94 -11.96
C MET A 63 4.75 1.44 -11.68
N LEU A 64 4.91 0.46 -10.80
CA LEU A 64 6.20 -0.15 -10.48
C LEU A 64 6.78 -0.87 -11.69
N GLU A 65 6.01 -1.72 -12.37
CA GLU A 65 6.44 -2.40 -13.59
C GLU A 65 6.83 -1.41 -14.68
N LYS A 66 6.05 -0.32 -14.86
CA LYS A 66 6.38 0.73 -15.84
C LYS A 66 7.72 1.40 -15.55
N ASN A 67 8.02 1.70 -14.29
CA ASN A 67 9.24 2.41 -13.91
C ASN A 67 10.48 1.50 -13.89
N THR A 68 10.28 0.19 -13.72
CA THR A 68 11.38 -0.76 -13.47
C THR A 68 11.64 -1.74 -14.60
N GLY A 69 10.65 -1.98 -15.47
CA GLY A 69 10.70 -3.05 -16.46
C GLY A 69 10.52 -4.46 -15.87
N LEU A 70 10.25 -4.59 -14.56
CA LEU A 70 9.98 -5.88 -13.93
C LEU A 70 8.62 -6.43 -14.36
N GLU A 71 8.52 -7.74 -14.51
CA GLU A 71 7.28 -8.46 -14.85
C GLU A 71 6.60 -8.98 -13.57
N ILE A 72 6.24 -8.08 -12.66
CA ILE A 72 5.79 -8.44 -11.30
C ILE A 72 4.52 -9.30 -11.34
N ARG A 73 3.54 -8.95 -12.18
CA ARG A 73 2.27 -9.69 -12.30
C ARG A 73 2.42 -11.06 -12.96
N GLU A 74 3.51 -11.30 -13.68
CA GLU A 74 3.80 -12.59 -14.30
C GLU A 74 4.52 -13.53 -13.32
N ASN A 75 5.30 -12.95 -12.39
CA ASN A 75 6.14 -13.69 -11.46
C ASN A 75 5.54 -13.84 -10.05
N PHE A 76 4.56 -13.01 -9.67
CA PHE A 76 3.94 -13.01 -8.34
C PHE A 76 2.42 -13.05 -8.38
N ASN A 77 1.81 -13.61 -7.34
CA ASN A 77 0.36 -13.51 -7.15
C ASN A 77 -0.02 -12.10 -6.65
N CYS A 78 -0.50 -11.25 -7.55
CA CYS A 78 -0.87 -9.87 -7.24
C CYS A 78 -2.38 -9.72 -6.95
N VAL A 79 -2.72 -9.20 -5.77
CA VAL A 79 -4.12 -9.01 -5.32
C VAL A 79 -4.43 -7.54 -5.07
N ASN A 80 -5.33 -6.98 -5.89
CA ASN A 80 -5.81 -5.62 -5.69
C ASN A 80 -6.90 -5.60 -4.60
N LEU A 81 -6.57 -5.11 -3.41
CA LEU A 81 -7.48 -5.10 -2.26
C LEU A 81 -8.68 -4.17 -2.45
N LEU A 82 -8.56 -3.10 -3.24
CA LEU A 82 -9.71 -2.25 -3.57
C LEU A 82 -10.77 -3.04 -4.35
N LYS A 83 -10.36 -3.88 -5.32
CA LYS A 83 -11.28 -4.75 -6.06
C LYS A 83 -11.90 -5.82 -5.15
N GLU A 84 -11.07 -6.46 -4.32
CA GLU A 84 -11.55 -7.48 -3.37
C GLU A 84 -12.55 -6.90 -2.36
N PHE A 85 -12.30 -5.71 -1.82
CA PHE A 85 -13.19 -5.06 -0.87
C PHE A 85 -14.52 -4.66 -1.52
N ARG A 86 -14.49 -4.17 -2.77
CA ARG A 86 -15.72 -3.89 -3.55
C ARG A 86 -16.57 -5.14 -3.74
N HIS A 87 -15.93 -6.27 -4.01
CA HIS A 87 -16.62 -7.54 -4.20
C HIS A 87 -17.21 -8.08 -2.89
N LYS A 88 -16.43 -8.04 -1.81
CA LYS A 88 -16.81 -8.62 -0.51
C LYS A 88 -17.77 -7.77 0.31
N LEU A 89 -17.71 -6.45 0.16
CA LEU A 89 -18.51 -5.50 0.92
C LEU A 89 -19.28 -4.59 -0.05
N PRO A 90 -20.24 -5.13 -0.83
CA PRO A 90 -20.96 -4.34 -1.83
C PRO A 90 -21.82 -3.25 -1.17
N GLY A 91 -22.04 -2.14 -1.89
CA GLY A 91 -22.97 -1.08 -1.48
C GLY A 91 -22.42 -0.06 -0.48
N LEU A 92 -21.10 -0.02 -0.23
CA LEU A 92 -20.51 1.03 0.60
C LEU A 92 -20.51 2.38 -0.13
N PRO A 93 -20.68 3.50 0.60
CA PRO A 93 -20.71 4.84 -0.01
C PRO A 93 -19.33 5.28 -0.55
N SER A 94 -18.26 4.64 -0.10
CA SER A 94 -16.89 4.88 -0.57
C SER A 94 -16.04 3.63 -0.36
N TYR A 95 -14.99 3.49 -1.18
CA TYR A 95 -13.94 2.49 -1.02
C TYR A 95 -12.56 3.15 -1.00
N ARG A 96 -12.47 4.44 -0.66
CA ARG A 96 -11.16 5.04 -0.37
C ARG A 96 -10.54 4.34 0.83
N LEU A 97 -9.22 4.20 0.85
CA LEU A 97 -8.51 3.52 1.95
C LEU A 97 -8.88 4.13 3.30
N SER A 98 -8.89 5.47 3.38
CA SER A 98 -9.33 6.24 4.56
C SER A 98 -10.73 5.89 5.06
N PHE A 99 -11.67 5.66 4.15
CA PHE A 99 -13.03 5.26 4.50
C PHE A 99 -13.08 3.84 5.04
N MET A 100 -12.32 2.93 4.42
CA MET A 100 -12.24 1.54 4.88
C MET A 100 -11.62 1.46 6.27
N GLU A 101 -10.54 2.19 6.53
CA GLU A 101 -9.91 2.23 7.85
C GLU A 101 -10.86 2.76 8.91
N GLU A 102 -11.56 3.87 8.64
CA GLU A 102 -12.56 4.41 9.56
C GLU A 102 -13.68 3.40 9.85
N LYS A 103 -14.21 2.75 8.81
CA LYS A 103 -15.26 1.72 8.95
C LYS A 103 -14.81 0.56 9.84
N PHE A 104 -13.53 0.18 9.79
CA PHE A 104 -12.96 -0.91 10.56
C PHE A 104 -12.23 -0.47 11.83
N GLY A 105 -12.41 0.79 12.26
CA GLY A 105 -11.86 1.32 13.51
C GLY A 105 -10.33 1.47 13.53
N ILE A 106 -9.69 1.53 12.36
CA ILE A 106 -8.25 1.77 12.24
C ILE A 106 -7.99 3.28 12.27
N ALA A 107 -7.25 3.72 13.28
CA ALA A 107 -6.88 5.12 13.42
C ALA A 107 -5.72 5.50 12.47
N ARG A 108 -5.85 6.65 11.81
CA ARG A 108 -4.73 7.37 11.17
C ARG A 108 -4.21 8.46 12.08
N SER A 109 -2.91 8.74 12.04
CA SER A 109 -2.40 9.96 12.66
C SER A 109 -2.68 11.21 11.82
N GLN A 110 -2.94 11.05 10.51
CA GLN A 110 -3.20 12.16 9.58
C GLN A 110 -4.47 11.94 8.73
N LYS A 111 -5.65 12.18 9.31
CA LYS A 111 -6.96 11.88 8.70
C LYS A 111 -7.24 12.54 7.32
N GLN A 112 -6.59 13.67 6.99
CA GLN A 112 -6.94 14.48 5.80
C GLN A 112 -5.77 14.79 4.87
N TYR A 113 -4.63 14.10 5.01
CA TYR A 113 -3.42 14.46 4.27
C TYR A 113 -3.55 14.24 2.75
N LYS A 114 -4.20 13.16 2.30
CA LYS A 114 -4.30 12.75 0.88
C LYS A 114 -5.41 13.44 0.06
N THR A 115 -5.92 14.60 0.45
CA THR A 115 -7.00 15.25 -0.35
C THR A 115 -6.49 15.83 -1.67
N ASN A 116 -5.17 16.02 -1.84
CA ASN A 116 -4.60 16.59 -3.05
C ASN A 116 -3.19 16.02 -3.37
N ILE A 117 -3.04 15.32 -4.50
CA ILE A 117 -1.76 14.79 -4.98
C ILE A 117 -0.71 15.89 -5.24
N PHE A 118 -1.13 17.09 -5.65
CA PHE A 118 -0.23 18.24 -5.80
C PHE A 118 0.43 18.63 -4.48
N LYS A 119 -0.30 18.44 -3.37
CA LYS A 119 0.21 18.75 -2.02
C LYS A 119 1.24 17.72 -1.55
N LEU A 120 1.11 16.45 -1.94
CA LEU A 120 2.12 15.43 -1.63
C LEU A 120 3.44 15.76 -2.31
N VAL A 121 3.41 16.16 -3.59
CA VAL A 121 4.60 16.58 -4.34
C VAL A 121 5.20 17.87 -3.76
N GLU A 122 4.37 18.86 -3.40
CA GLU A 122 4.84 20.06 -2.72
C GLU A 122 5.54 19.73 -1.39
N ASP A 123 4.89 18.92 -0.56
CA ASP A 123 5.39 18.55 0.75
C ASP A 123 6.64 17.65 0.66
N TRP A 124 6.77 16.83 -0.37
CA TRP A 124 7.97 16.04 -0.67
C TRP A 124 9.20 16.93 -0.87
N ASN A 125 9.03 18.01 -1.64
CA ASN A 125 10.10 18.97 -1.95
C ASN A 125 10.43 19.91 -0.78
N ASN A 126 9.68 19.84 0.33
CA ASN A 126 9.95 20.58 1.55
C ASN A 126 10.55 19.66 2.62
N PRO A 127 11.84 19.81 3.01
CA PRO A 127 12.48 18.93 3.98
C PRO A 127 11.75 18.80 5.33
N TYR A 128 11.06 19.87 5.76
CA TYR A 128 10.29 19.87 7.01
C TYR A 128 8.98 19.08 6.91
N LYS A 129 8.39 19.03 5.71
CA LYS A 129 7.11 18.35 5.45
C LYS A 129 7.29 16.95 4.85
N LYS A 130 8.44 16.62 4.26
CA LYS A 130 8.75 15.29 3.72
C LYS A 130 8.50 14.17 4.73
N LYS A 131 8.82 14.41 6.01
CA LYS A 131 8.53 13.47 7.11
C LYS A 131 7.04 13.12 7.24
N MET A 132 6.14 14.04 6.87
CA MET A 132 4.70 13.81 6.88
C MET A 132 4.29 12.89 5.74
N VAL A 133 4.87 13.07 4.54
CA VAL A 133 4.68 12.16 3.39
C VAL A 133 5.18 10.76 3.72
N LEU A 134 6.39 10.65 4.28
CA LEU A 134 6.95 9.36 4.70
C LEU A 134 6.05 8.67 5.74
N LYS A 135 5.61 9.39 6.78
CA LYS A 135 4.70 8.85 7.78
C LYS A 135 3.36 8.41 7.18
N TYR A 136 2.82 9.21 6.26
CA TYR A 136 1.56 8.95 5.59
C TYR A 136 1.62 7.64 4.78
N ASN A 137 2.63 7.48 3.92
CA ASN A 137 2.80 6.29 3.09
C ASN A 137 3.11 5.03 3.92
N LEU A 138 3.89 5.16 5.00
CA LEU A 138 4.12 4.05 5.92
C LEU A 138 2.83 3.60 6.64
N GLU A 139 1.99 4.57 7.05
CA GLU A 139 0.66 4.26 7.60
C GLU A 139 -0.23 3.54 6.58
N ASP A 140 -0.23 3.95 5.30
CA ASP A 140 -1.01 3.30 4.24
C ASP A 140 -0.67 1.81 4.15
N VAL A 141 0.61 1.43 4.03
CA VAL A 141 1.00 0.00 3.93
C VAL A 141 0.74 -0.82 5.19
N VAL A 142 1.01 -0.27 6.37
CA VAL A 142 0.74 -0.96 7.65
C VAL A 142 -0.76 -1.17 7.84
N ASN A 143 -1.58 -0.19 7.45
CA ASN A 143 -3.02 -0.29 7.57
C ASN A 143 -3.61 -1.24 6.53
N LEU A 144 -3.02 -1.40 5.34
CA LEU A 144 -3.41 -2.43 4.40
C LEU A 144 -3.27 -3.84 4.99
N VAL A 145 -2.19 -4.11 5.73
CA VAL A 145 -2.02 -5.38 6.45
C VAL A 145 -3.20 -5.62 7.41
N ARG A 146 -3.51 -4.62 8.24
CA ARG A 146 -4.59 -4.70 9.25
C ARG A 146 -5.96 -4.84 8.60
N LEU A 147 -6.24 -4.06 7.55
CA LEU A 147 -7.52 -4.11 6.83
C LEU A 147 -7.75 -5.47 6.18
N LYS A 148 -6.75 -6.04 5.50
CA LYS A 148 -6.88 -7.39 4.94
C LYS A 148 -7.24 -8.39 6.03
N GLN A 149 -6.54 -8.36 7.17
CA GLN A 149 -6.85 -9.25 8.28
C GLN A 149 -8.29 -9.08 8.76
N LEU A 150 -8.73 -7.85 9.05
CA LEU A 150 -10.08 -7.59 9.55
C LEU A 150 -11.17 -7.95 8.54
N VAL A 151 -11.03 -7.56 7.27
CA VAL A 151 -12.04 -7.83 6.25
C VAL A 151 -12.17 -9.33 5.99
N PHE A 152 -11.06 -10.05 5.89
CA PHE A 152 -11.10 -11.48 5.57
C PHE A 152 -11.41 -12.36 6.79
N GLN A 153 -11.06 -11.94 8.01
CA GLN A 153 -11.45 -12.65 9.25
C GLN A 153 -12.93 -12.45 9.61
N ASN A 154 -13.47 -11.23 9.49
CA ASN A 154 -14.89 -10.96 9.82
C ASN A 154 -15.86 -11.77 8.96
N LEU A 155 -15.53 -12.01 7.69
CA LEU A 155 -16.33 -12.85 6.79
C LEU A 155 -16.31 -14.34 7.16
N THR A 156 -15.33 -14.77 7.97
CA THR A 156 -15.31 -16.12 8.51
C THR A 156 -16.34 -16.23 9.64
N LEU A 157 -16.49 -15.20 10.47
CA LEU A 157 -17.44 -15.19 11.59
C LEU A 157 -18.90 -15.07 11.13
N GLU A 158 -19.20 -14.26 10.11
CA GLU A 158 -20.57 -14.14 9.55
C GLU A 158 -21.07 -15.38 8.81
N LYS A 159 -20.18 -16.29 8.39
CA LYS A 159 -20.58 -17.57 7.76
C LYS A 159 -20.90 -18.69 8.76
N TYR A 160 -20.57 -18.50 10.04
CA TYR A 160 -20.76 -19.49 11.10
C TYR A 160 -21.59 -18.97 12.29
N GLY A 161 -22.16 -17.78 12.18
CA GLY A 161 -23.18 -17.23 13.10
C GLY A 161 -24.53 -17.15 12.43
#